data_AF-A0AAE8M973-F1
#
_entry.id   AF-A0AAE8M973-F1
#
_cell.length_a   1.000
_cell.length_b   1.000
_cell.length_c   1.000
_cell.angle_alpha   90.00
_cell.angle_beta   90.00
_cell.angle_gamma   90.00
#
_symmetry.space_group_name_H-M   'P 1'
#
loop_
_entity.id
_entity.type
_entity.pdbx_description
1 polymer ?
#
loop_
_entity_poly.entity_id
_entity_poly.type
_entity_poly.pdbx_seq_one_letter_code
_entity_poly.pdbx_strand_id
1 'polypeptide(L)'
;MVNVLTIISTLAAVSAVQACKQTCAVASATNNVCTYICTNVCEDISAQQARNTFLAALQGAGNSCTAVGTTNISCRKLNAFGSCYDHHWSCGRGC
;
A
#
# COMPACT_ATOMS: atom_id res chain seq x y z
N MET A 1 35.44 31.02 25.49
CA MET A 1 35.31 29.78 24.68
C MET A 1 34.28 28.94 25.42
N VAL A 2 33.04 28.70 24.96
CA VAL A 2 32.58 28.24 23.65
C VAL A 2 31.17 28.77 23.36
N ASN A 3 30.99 29.09 22.08
CA ASN A 3 29.80 29.55 21.39
C ASN A 3 28.81 28.39 21.20
N VAL A 4 27.55 28.52 21.63
CA VAL A 4 26.49 27.57 21.26
C VAL A 4 25.25 28.35 20.84
N LEU A 5 25.34 28.88 19.62
CA LEU A 5 24.19 29.12 18.75
C LEU A 5 23.24 27.93 18.80
N THR A 6 22.10 28.07 19.47
CA THR A 6 20.98 27.13 19.37
C THR A 6 19.82 27.84 18.69
N ILE A 7 19.94 27.93 17.37
CA ILE A 7 18.83 28.26 16.48
C ILE A 7 18.00 26.97 16.38
N ILE A 8 16.92 26.88 17.14
CA ILE A 8 15.93 25.81 16.97
C ILE A 8 14.76 26.43 16.20
N SER A 9 14.90 26.42 14.87
CA SER A 9 13.82 26.68 13.94
C SER A 9 12.80 25.55 14.06
N THR A 10 11.75 25.74 14.85
CA THR A 10 10.59 24.85 14.84
C THR A 10 9.82 25.09 13.55
N LEU A 11 10.28 24.45 12.47
CA LEU A 11 9.48 24.26 11.27
C LEU A 11 8.36 23.29 11.65
N ALA A 12 7.23 23.84 12.08
CA ALA A 12 5.98 23.11 12.17
C ALA A 12 5.60 22.73 10.73
N ALA A 13 6.12 21.60 10.27
CA ALA A 13 5.68 20.97 9.06
C ALA A 13 4.21 20.62 9.27
N VAL A 14 3.35 21.41 8.62
CA VAL A 14 1.95 21.08 8.36
C VAL A 14 1.91 19.79 7.55
N SER A 15 2.10 18.65 8.20
CA SER A 15 1.71 17.37 7.63
C SER A 15 0.19 17.35 7.67
N ALA A 16 -0.44 17.96 6.67
CA ALA A 16 -1.74 17.51 6.21
C ALA A 16 -1.55 16.05 5.80
N VAL A 17 -1.63 15.14 6.77
CA VAL A 17 -1.69 13.71 6.52
C VAL A 17 -3.04 13.51 5.85
N GLN A 18 -3.09 13.71 4.53
CA GLN A 18 -4.16 13.16 3.72
C GLN A 18 -4.12 11.66 4.03
N ALA A 19 -5.07 11.23 4.86
CA ALA A 19 -5.18 9.86 5.31
C ALA A 19 -5.13 8.98 4.06
N CYS A 20 -4.03 8.25 3.88
CA CYS A 20 -3.80 7.42 2.72
C CYS A 20 -5.03 6.55 2.51
N LYS A 21 -5.77 6.78 1.43
CA LYS A 21 -6.99 6.04 1.17
C LYS A 21 -6.58 4.66 0.72
N GLN A 22 -6.66 3.70 1.65
CA GLN A 22 -6.31 2.32 1.36
C GLN A 22 -7.22 1.81 0.24
N THR A 23 -6.63 1.65 -0.93
CA THR A 23 -7.35 1.36 -2.17
C THR A 23 -7.42 -0.13 -2.39
N CYS A 24 -6.32 -0.84 -2.16
CA CYS A 24 -6.26 -2.30 -2.14
C CYS A 24 -5.99 -2.80 -0.73
N ALA A 25 -6.85 -3.67 -0.23
CA ALA A 25 -6.79 -4.23 1.12
C ALA A 25 -7.08 -5.73 1.10
N VAL A 26 -6.71 -6.44 2.17
CA VAL A 26 -7.04 -7.86 2.34
C VAL A 26 -8.55 -8.03 2.39
N ALA A 27 -9.10 -8.81 1.46
CA ALA A 27 -10.48 -9.27 1.48
C ALA A 27 -10.62 -10.58 2.27
N SER A 28 -9.65 -11.48 2.10
CA SER A 28 -9.62 -12.78 2.78
C SER A 28 -8.18 -13.24 2.96
N ALA A 29 -7.90 -13.86 4.10
CA ALA A 29 -6.61 -14.45 4.42
C ALA A 29 -6.82 -15.89 4.90
N THR A 30 -6.24 -16.83 4.17
CA THR A 30 -6.17 -18.25 4.56
C THR A 30 -4.71 -18.66 4.72
N ASN A 31 -4.45 -19.83 5.31
CA ASN A 31 -3.08 -20.28 5.60
C ASN A 31 -2.14 -20.24 4.38
N ASN A 32 -2.66 -20.45 3.17
CA ASN A 32 -1.84 -20.53 1.95
C ASN A 32 -2.19 -19.50 0.88
N VAL A 33 -3.26 -18.72 1.06
CA VAL A 33 -3.74 -17.76 0.05
C VAL A 33 -4.19 -16.47 0.71
N CYS A 34 -3.70 -15.35 0.20
CA CYS A 34 -4.15 -14.01 0.52
C CYS A 34 -4.93 -13.47 -0.67
N THR A 35 -6.17 -13.04 -0.45
CA THR A 35 -6.99 -12.36 -1.45
C THR A 35 -7.11 -10.89 -1.08
N TYR A 36 -6.86 -10.02 -2.04
CA TYR A 36 -6.99 -8.57 -1.90
C TYR A 36 -8.11 -8.07 -2.80
N ILE A 37 -8.80 -7.04 -2.34
CA ILE A 37 -9.80 -6.31 -3.11
C ILE A 37 -9.35 -4.86 -3.26
N CYS A 38 -9.39 -4.36 -4.49
CA CYS A 38 -9.14 -2.98 -4.82
C CYS A 38 -10.46 -2.26 -5.08
N THR A 39 -10.66 -1.10 -4.47
CA THR A 39 -11.85 -0.27 -4.62
C THR A 39 -11.48 1.05 -5.29
N ASN A 40 -12.45 1.76 -5.86
CA ASN A 40 -12.21 3.09 -6.40
C ASN A 40 -12.43 4.12 -5.29
N VAL A 41 -11.38 4.43 -4.53
CA VAL A 41 -11.43 5.42 -3.44
C VAL A 41 -10.70 6.74 -3.76
N CYS A 42 -9.83 6.75 -4.77
CA CYS A 42 -9.27 7.98 -5.33
C CYS A 42 -9.95 8.32 -6.65
N GLU A 43 -10.45 9.55 -6.76
CA GLU A 43 -11.24 10.03 -7.89
C GLU A 43 -10.53 9.84 -9.24
N ASP A 44 -9.19 9.95 -9.25
CA ASP A 44 -8.37 9.81 -10.46
C ASP A 44 -7.88 8.39 -10.76
N ILE A 45 -8.13 7.40 -9.89
CA ILE A 45 -7.59 6.04 -10.04
C ILE A 45 -8.70 5.00 -9.97
N SER A 46 -9.00 4.40 -11.12
CA SER A 46 -9.94 3.28 -11.19
C SER A 46 -9.46 2.09 -10.34
N ALA A 47 -10.40 1.32 -9.80
CA ALA A 47 -10.10 0.11 -9.05
C ALA A 47 -9.25 -0.91 -9.85
N GLN A 48 -9.45 -0.97 -11.17
CA GLN A 48 -8.64 -1.82 -12.06
C GLN A 48 -7.20 -1.33 -12.18
N GLN A 49 -6.99 -0.02 -12.30
CA GLN A 49 -5.66 0.56 -12.35
C GLN A 49 -4.92 0.36 -11.02
N ALA A 50 -5.58 0.65 -9.89
CA ALA A 50 -5.05 0.35 -8.56
C ALA A 50 -4.66 -1.12 -8.41
N ARG A 51 -5.53 -2.03 -8.85
CA ARG A 51 -5.27 -3.47 -8.87
C ARG A 51 -4.04 -3.82 -9.69
N ASN A 52 -3.89 -3.27 -10.89
CA ASN A 52 -2.75 -3.55 -11.76
C ASN A 52 -1.44 -3.05 -11.14
N THR A 53 -1.44 -1.84 -10.60
CA THR A 53 -0.27 -1.26 -9.91
C THR A 53 0.12 -2.09 -8.70
N PHE A 54 -0.84 -2.44 -7.85
CA PHE A 54 -0.58 -3.26 -6.67
C PHE A 54 -0.09 -4.67 -7.03
N LEU A 55 -0.71 -5.31 -8.03
CA LEU A 55 -0.27 -6.61 -8.53
C LEU A 55 1.17 -6.57 -9.05
N ALA A 56 1.52 -5.55 -9.83
CA ALA A 56 2.87 -5.40 -10.36
C ALA A 56 3.90 -5.22 -9.23
N ALA A 57 3.58 -4.46 -8.18
CA ALA A 57 4.43 -4.32 -7.00
C ALA A 57 4.60 -5.64 -6.24
N LEU A 58 3.51 -6.38 -6.02
CA LEU A 58 3.54 -7.70 -5.38
C LEU A 58 4.41 -8.70 -6.15
N GLN A 59 4.22 -8.77 -7.47
CA GLN A 59 5.01 -9.64 -8.34
C GLN A 59 6.48 -9.20 -8.41
N GLY A 60 6.75 -7.89 -8.46
CA GLY A 60 8.10 -7.33 -8.43
C GLY A 60 8.86 -7.63 -7.13
N ALA A 61 8.14 -7.75 -6.01
CA ALA A 61 8.68 -8.21 -4.73
C ALA A 61 8.87 -9.76 -4.66
N GLY A 62 8.64 -10.48 -5.76
CA GLY A 62 8.83 -11.94 -5.84
C GLY A 62 7.63 -12.76 -5.34
N ASN A 63 6.49 -12.14 -5.07
CA ASN A 63 5.30 -12.85 -4.61
C ASN A 63 4.56 -13.50 -5.77
N SER A 64 4.08 -14.73 -5.57
CA SER A 64 3.21 -15.40 -6.55
C SER A 64 1.77 -14.88 -6.43
N CYS A 65 1.50 -13.79 -7.14
CA CYS A 65 0.18 -13.14 -7.19
C CYS A 65 -0.38 -13.09 -8.60
N THR A 66 -1.71 -13.16 -8.71
CA THR A 66 -2.45 -13.08 -9.98
C THR A 66 -3.70 -12.22 -9.81
N ALA A 67 -4.13 -11.57 -10.90
CA ALA A 67 -5.40 -10.87 -10.91
C ALA A 67 -6.58 -11.84 -10.95
N VAL A 68 -7.64 -11.52 -10.22
CA VAL A 68 -8.91 -12.25 -10.23
C VAL A 68 -10.03 -11.24 -10.51
N GLY A 69 -10.48 -11.20 -11.77
CA GLY A 69 -11.48 -10.22 -12.22
C GLY A 69 -10.91 -8.80 -12.30
N THR A 70 -11.79 -7.79 -12.18
CA THR A 70 -11.41 -6.38 -12.36
C THR A 70 -10.72 -5.79 -11.13
N THR A 71 -11.15 -6.19 -9.93
CA THR A 71 -10.74 -5.57 -8.67
C THR A 71 -9.93 -6.45 -7.73
N ASN A 72 -9.94 -7.78 -7.88
CA ASN A 72 -9.31 -8.66 -6.91
C ASN A 72 -7.93 -9.14 -7.35
N ILE A 73 -7.11 -9.49 -6.36
CA ILE A 73 -5.82 -10.16 -6.52
C ILE A 73 -5.82 -11.40 -5.61
N SER A 74 -5.31 -12.51 -6.12
CA SER A 74 -5.04 -13.70 -5.33
C SER A 74 -3.54 -13.95 -5.28
N CYS A 75 -3.00 -14.05 -4.08
CA CYS A 75 -1.59 -14.33 -3.83
C CYS A 75 -1.44 -15.63 -3.08
N ARG A 76 -0.54 -16.49 -3.56
CA ARG A 76 -0.10 -17.65 -2.78
C ARG A 76 0.86 -17.18 -1.70
N LYS A 77 0.54 -17.49 -0.46
CA LYS A 77 1.36 -17.18 0.71
C LYS A 77 2.56 -18.11 0.73
N LEU A 78 3.69 -17.63 0.23
CA LEU A 78 5.00 -18.28 0.35
C LEU A 78 5.64 -17.87 1.69
N ASN A 79 6.68 -18.58 2.14
CA ASN A 79 7.33 -18.24 3.42
C ASN A 79 7.85 -16.79 3.47
N ALA A 80 8.28 -16.24 2.33
CA ALA A 80 8.74 -14.85 2.21
C ALA A 80 7.61 -13.81 2.13
N PHE A 81 6.34 -14.26 2.01
CA PHE A 81 5.19 -13.37 1.83
C PHE A 81 4.83 -12.61 3.11
N GLY A 82 5.21 -13.09 4.30
CA GLY A 82 4.81 -12.46 5.56
C GLY A 82 3.31 -12.58 5.84
N SER A 83 2.72 -11.60 6.54
CA SER A 83 1.28 -11.56 6.77
C SER A 83 0.54 -11.02 5.54
N CYS A 84 -0.67 -11.50 5.27
CA CYS A 84 -1.51 -10.89 4.23
C CYS A 84 -1.76 -9.39 4.52
N TYR A 85 -1.82 -9.02 5.79
CA TYR A 85 -2.10 -7.65 6.22
C TYR A 85 -0.89 -6.71 6.11
N ASP A 86 0.32 -7.23 5.87
CA ASP A 86 1.51 -6.41 5.62
C ASP A 86 1.44 -5.73 4.24
N HIS A 87 0.68 -6.29 3.31
CA HIS A 87 0.56 -5.77 1.96
C HIS A 87 -0.74 -4.99 1.79
N HIS A 88 -0.60 -3.74 1.38
CA HIS A 88 -1.72 -2.91 0.97
C HIS A 88 -1.22 -1.91 -0.06
N TRP A 89 -2.16 -1.31 -0.78
CA TRP A 89 -1.84 -0.21 -1.67
C TRP A 89 -2.80 0.93 -1.41
N SER A 90 -2.24 2.12 -1.24
CA SER A 90 -2.99 3.34 -0.96
C SER A 90 -2.69 4.36 -2.05
N CYS A 91 -3.71 5.13 -2.40
CA CYS A 91 -3.57 6.24 -3.33
C CYS A 91 -3.46 7.55 -2.54
N GLY A 92 -2.59 8.46 -3.00
CA GLY A 92 -2.33 9.75 -2.37
C GLY A 92 -0.85 10.12 -2.47
N ARG A 93 -0.53 11.41 -2.56
CA ARG A 93 0.86 11.88 -2.62
C ARG A 93 1.50 11.73 -1.24
N GLY A 94 2.52 10.88 -1.12
CA GLY A 94 3.13 10.55 0.17
C GLY A 94 2.58 9.26 0.80
N CYS A 95 1.75 8.56 0.05
CA CYS A 95 1.47 7.13 0.15
C CYS A 95 2.26 6.44 -0.99
#